data_AF-W6NPI6-F1
#
_entry.id   AF-W6NPI6-F1
#
_cell.length_a   1.000
_cell.length_b   1.000
_cell.length_c   1.000
_cell.angle_alpha   90.00
_cell.angle_beta   90.00
_cell.angle_gamma   90.00
#
_symmetry.space_group_name_H-M   'P 1'
#
loop_
_entity.id
_entity.type
_entity.pdbx_description
1 polymer ?
#
loop_
_entity_poly.entity_id
_entity_poly.type
_entity_poly.pdbx_seq_one_letter_code
_entity_poly.pdbx_strand_id
1 'polypeptide(L)'
;MMVVPMISLVISALFAVAEASEGFCEDYLDCMQRLEAKQNECLLMERNIQMSSTDICTRKKWDIKMALNGLHLRRSELARDCVQKNIKDATVSESILDPEELKTCRLIHAKFPLAIGNKRKKRSSKGSKKSSTKKKALSCRTDTKLWHKQCSDLAKCCPLTEDCKVSFKEVMEQIHNERLKLRELITHCD
;
A
#
# COMPACT_ATOMS: atom_id res chain seq x y z
N MET A 1 -62.14 0.59 -39.12
CA MET A 1 -61.46 1.90 -39.13
C MET A 1 -61.77 2.57 -37.80
N MET A 2 -60.86 3.05 -36.96
CA MET A 2 -59.44 3.29 -37.03
C MET A 2 -58.93 3.56 -35.59
N VAL A 3 -57.79 2.96 -35.26
CA VAL A 3 -56.74 3.38 -34.29
C VAL A 3 -57.11 3.92 -32.90
N VAL A 4 -56.84 3.09 -31.89
CA VAL A 4 -56.45 3.54 -30.54
C VAL A 4 -54.96 3.92 -30.60
N PRO A 5 -54.55 5.17 -30.32
CA PRO A 5 -53.14 5.53 -30.31
C PRO A 5 -52.51 5.16 -28.96
N MET A 6 -51.62 4.18 -28.99
CA MET A 6 -50.25 4.27 -28.49
C MET A 6 -49.99 5.36 -27.43
N ILE A 7 -50.45 5.18 -26.19
CA ILE A 7 -49.79 5.77 -25.02
C ILE A 7 -48.88 4.67 -24.45
N SER A 8 -47.89 4.32 -25.27
CA SER A 8 -46.84 3.38 -24.90
C SER A 8 -45.71 4.19 -24.28
N LEU A 9 -45.56 4.07 -22.96
CA LEU A 9 -44.27 4.08 -22.26
C LEU A 9 -43.27 5.18 -22.68
N VAL A 10 -43.51 6.43 -22.24
CA VAL A 10 -42.42 7.42 -22.06
C VAL A 10 -41.75 7.19 -20.68
N ILE A 11 -41.41 5.94 -20.37
CA ILE A 11 -40.65 5.55 -19.17
C ILE A 11 -39.47 4.70 -19.65
N SER A 12 -38.49 5.30 -20.34
CA SER A 12 -37.25 4.59 -20.73
C SER A 12 -36.07 5.51 -21.07
N ALA A 13 -35.99 6.71 -20.49
CA ALA A 13 -34.82 7.59 -20.72
C ALA A 13 -34.24 8.20 -19.44
N LEU A 14 -34.42 7.53 -18.30
CA LEU A 14 -33.50 7.63 -17.17
C LEU A 14 -32.67 6.34 -17.13
N PHE A 15 -31.99 6.04 -18.23
CA PHE A 15 -30.77 5.24 -18.14
C PHE A 15 -29.72 6.14 -17.50
N ALA A 16 -29.78 6.25 -16.17
CA ALA A 16 -28.56 6.45 -15.41
C ALA A 16 -27.68 5.26 -15.77
N VAL A 17 -26.80 5.44 -16.75
CA VAL A 17 -25.65 4.58 -16.92
C VAL A 17 -24.86 4.79 -15.63
N ALA A 18 -25.15 3.96 -14.64
CA ALA A 18 -24.22 3.73 -13.55
C ALA A 18 -23.01 3.12 -14.24
N GLU A 19 -22.08 3.96 -14.70
CA GLU A 19 -20.73 3.51 -14.98
C GLU A 19 -20.26 2.84 -13.70
N ALA A 20 -20.20 1.51 -13.73
CA ALA A 20 -19.63 0.75 -12.64
C ALA A 20 -18.18 1.23 -12.49
N SER A 21 -17.81 1.67 -11.28
CA SER A 21 -16.40 1.97 -10.99
C SER A 21 -15.57 0.73 -11.32
N GLU A 22 -14.39 0.95 -11.93
CA GLU A 22 -13.46 -0.13 -12.25
C GLU A 22 -12.88 -0.75 -10.97
N GLY A 23 -13.01 -0.04 -9.83
CA GLY A 23 -12.66 -0.54 -8.49
C GLY A 23 -11.20 -0.28 -8.12
N PHE A 24 -10.52 0.64 -8.82
CA PHE A 24 -9.10 0.87 -8.63
C PHE A 24 -8.76 1.38 -7.23
N CYS A 25 -9.61 2.25 -6.67
CA CYS A 25 -9.46 2.73 -5.30
C CYS A 25 -9.72 1.65 -4.25
N GLU A 26 -10.67 0.74 -4.48
CA GLU A 26 -10.93 -0.40 -3.63
C GLU A 26 -9.75 -1.38 -3.61
N ASP A 27 -9.14 -1.66 -4.76
CA ASP A 27 -7.93 -2.49 -4.83
C ASP A 27 -6.71 -1.82 -4.18
N TYR A 28 -6.60 -0.50 -4.32
CA TYR A 28 -5.62 0.27 -3.57
C TYR A 28 -5.85 0.12 -2.06
N LEU A 29 -7.09 0.21 -1.58
CA LEU A 29 -7.43 0.03 -0.17
C LEU A 29 -7.09 -1.38 0.35
N ASP A 30 -7.45 -2.44 -0.40
CA ASP A 30 -7.07 -3.82 -0.05
C ASP A 30 -5.54 -3.97 -0.02
N CYS A 31 -4.82 -3.38 -0.97
CA CYS A 31 -3.36 -3.36 -0.97
C CYS A 31 -2.81 -2.72 0.30
N MET A 32 -3.29 -1.53 0.65
CA MET A 32 -2.83 -0.77 1.82
C MET A 32 -3.12 -1.52 3.12
N GLN A 33 -4.29 -2.14 3.24
CA GLN A 33 -4.63 -2.97 4.39
C GLN A 33 -3.67 -4.15 4.56
N ARG A 34 -3.31 -4.83 3.46
CA ARG A 34 -2.33 -5.94 3.49
C ARG A 34 -0.92 -5.45 3.78
N LEU A 35 -0.52 -4.31 3.23
CA LEU A 35 0.76 -3.66 3.52
C LEU A 35 0.88 -3.34 5.01
N GLU A 36 -0.13 -2.73 5.62
CA GLU A 36 -0.13 -2.41 7.04
C GLU A 36 -0.05 -3.67 7.93
N ALA A 37 -0.81 -4.71 7.60
CA ALA A 37 -0.72 -5.99 8.30
C ALA A 37 0.71 -6.55 8.24
N LYS A 38 1.37 -6.45 7.08
CA LYS A 38 2.77 -6.87 6.91
C LYS A 38 3.76 -5.98 7.64
N GLN A 39 3.60 -4.66 7.61
CA GLN A 39 4.44 -3.73 8.37
C GLN A 39 4.36 -4.01 9.88
N ASN A 40 3.15 -4.23 10.41
CA ASN A 40 2.92 -4.61 11.80
C ASN A 40 3.59 -5.95 12.16
N GLU A 41 3.45 -6.97 11.31
CA GLU A 41 4.12 -8.26 11.49
C GLU A 41 5.64 -8.08 11.58
N CYS A 42 6.24 -7.29 10.69
CA CYS A 42 7.68 -7.05 10.69
C CYS A 42 8.14 -6.28 11.93
N LEU A 43 7.42 -5.23 12.33
CA LEU A 43 7.74 -4.43 13.51
C LEU A 43 7.77 -5.28 14.78
N LEU A 44 6.76 -6.13 14.98
CA LEU A 44 6.72 -7.07 16.12
C LEU A 44 7.89 -8.05 16.09
N MET A 45 8.23 -8.58 14.91
CA MET A 45 9.35 -9.50 14.76
C MET A 45 10.69 -8.84 15.05
N GLU A 46 10.89 -7.60 14.60
CA GLU A 46 12.14 -6.86 14.77
C GLU A 46 12.38 -6.44 16.22
N ARG A 47 11.33 -5.99 16.94
CA ARG A 47 11.39 -5.69 18.37
C ARG A 47 11.96 -6.87 19.16
N ASN A 48 11.54 -8.09 18.81
CA ASN A 48 11.96 -9.31 19.49
C ASN A 48 13.42 -9.72 19.21
N ILE A 49 14.09 -9.15 18.20
CA ILE A 49 15.47 -9.53 17.80
C ILE A 49 16.55 -8.69 18.49
N GLN A 50 16.25 -7.46 18.91
CA GLN A 50 17.26 -6.46 19.31
C GLN A 50 18.01 -6.79 20.61
N MET A 51 17.46 -7.65 21.47
CA MET A 51 17.90 -7.88 22.86
C MET A 51 19.34 -8.45 23.06
N SER A 52 20.23 -8.40 22.06
CA SER A 52 21.52 -9.10 22.08
C SER A 52 22.78 -8.25 21.81
N SER A 53 22.67 -6.97 21.42
CA SER A 53 23.87 -6.13 21.18
C SER A 53 24.20 -5.22 22.37
N THR A 54 25.47 -5.16 22.76
CA THR A 54 26.02 -4.24 23.76
C THR A 54 26.60 -2.96 23.14
N ASP A 55 26.86 -2.95 21.82
CA ASP A 55 27.42 -1.79 21.12
C ASP A 55 26.41 -0.63 21.00
N ILE A 56 26.83 0.56 21.44
CA ILE A 56 26.02 1.78 21.49
C ILE A 56 25.65 2.23 20.08
N CYS A 57 26.58 2.17 19.14
CA CYS A 57 26.34 2.58 17.75
C CYS A 57 25.27 1.70 17.08
N THR A 58 25.37 0.38 17.26
CA THR A 58 24.38 -0.59 16.77
C THR A 58 23.00 -0.37 17.37
N ARG A 59 22.92 -0.04 18.68
CA ARG A 59 21.65 0.30 19.34
C ARG A 59 21.02 1.55 18.76
N LYS A 60 21.76 2.66 18.68
CA LYS A 60 21.26 3.91 18.09
C LYS A 60 20.81 3.73 16.63
N LYS A 61 21.59 3.00 15.81
CA LYS A 61 21.22 2.67 14.42
C LYS A 61 19.92 1.87 14.37
N TRP A 62 19.68 1.00 15.35
CA TRP A 62 18.46 0.21 15.42
C TRP A 62 17.25 1.05 15.89
N ASP A 63 17.42 1.92 16.89
CA ASP A 63 16.35 2.76 17.41
C ASP A 63 15.78 3.67 16.32
N ILE A 64 16.66 4.31 15.54
CA ILE A 64 16.26 5.12 14.38
C ILE A 64 15.56 4.26 13.32
N LYS A 65 16.02 3.03 13.07
CA LYS A 65 15.35 2.10 12.13
C LYS A 65 13.95 1.72 12.59
N MET A 66 13.74 1.50 13.89
CA MET A 66 12.39 1.23 14.42
C MET A 66 11.50 2.46 14.32
N ALA A 67 12.01 3.65 14.64
CA ALA A 67 11.28 4.90 14.46
C ALA A 67 10.84 5.08 13.00
N LEU A 68 11.76 4.87 12.04
CA LEU A 68 11.46 4.89 10.60
C LEU A 68 10.38 3.88 10.21
N ASN A 69 10.45 2.65 10.71
CA ASN A 69 9.46 1.63 10.41
C ASN A 69 8.08 1.99 10.99
N GLY A 70 8.03 2.57 12.19
CA GLY A 70 6.80 3.10 12.79
C GLY A 70 6.21 4.25 11.98
N LEU A 71 7.02 5.20 11.52
CA LEU A 71 6.57 6.28 10.64
C LEU A 71 6.06 5.76 9.29
N HIS A 72 6.71 4.74 8.73
CA HIS A 72 6.26 4.10 7.50
C HIS A 72 4.91 3.39 7.66
N LEU A 73 4.67 2.75 8.81
CA LEU A 73 3.35 2.19 9.14
C LEU A 73 2.32 3.32 9.27
N ARG A 74 2.64 4.36 10.05
CA ARG A 74 1.73 5.49 10.27
C ARG A 74 1.33 6.19 8.98
N ARG A 75 2.26 6.33 8.05
CA ARG A 75 1.98 6.85 6.71
C ARG A 75 0.97 5.97 5.97
N SER A 76 1.14 4.65 6.01
CA SER A 76 0.23 3.72 5.34
C SER A 76 -1.19 3.83 5.89
N GLU A 77 -1.31 3.86 7.23
CA GLU A 77 -2.59 4.04 7.94
C GLU A 77 -3.29 5.33 7.50
N LEU A 78 -2.60 6.47 7.54
CA LEU A 78 -3.18 7.76 7.17
C LEU A 78 -3.63 7.81 5.70
N ALA A 79 -2.81 7.27 4.80
CA ALA A 79 -3.13 7.22 3.39
C ALA A 79 -4.38 6.35 3.12
N ARG A 80 -4.46 5.17 3.77
CA ARG A 80 -5.63 4.28 3.67
C ARG A 80 -6.86 4.94 4.26
N ASP A 81 -6.76 5.45 5.49
CA ASP A 81 -7.88 6.05 6.22
C ASP A 81 -8.46 7.25 5.46
N CYS A 82 -7.61 8.03 4.79
CA CYS A 82 -8.06 9.13 3.94
C CYS A 82 -8.84 8.62 2.72
N VAL A 83 -8.31 7.66 1.95
CA VAL A 83 -9.02 7.12 0.79
C VAL A 83 -10.32 6.42 1.22
N GLN A 84 -10.31 5.67 2.32
CA GLN A 84 -11.49 4.99 2.86
C GLN A 84 -12.61 5.95 3.23
N LYS A 85 -12.27 7.14 3.76
CA LYS A 85 -13.27 8.18 4.09
C LYS A 85 -13.91 8.78 2.84
N ASN A 86 -13.15 8.89 1.75
CA ASN A 86 -13.59 9.50 0.49
C ASN A 86 -13.98 8.45 -0.57
N ILE A 87 -14.11 7.17 -0.20
CA ILE A 87 -14.36 6.08 -1.15
C ILE A 87 -15.66 6.26 -1.96
N LYS A 88 -16.63 7.00 -1.42
CA LYS A 88 -17.88 7.32 -2.12
C LYS A 88 -17.67 8.18 -3.35
N ASP A 89 -16.58 8.95 -3.38
CA ASP A 89 -16.21 9.80 -4.50
C ASP A 89 -15.32 9.06 -5.51
N ALA A 90 -14.99 7.78 -5.27
CA ALA A 90 -14.12 7.00 -6.13
C ALA A 90 -14.72 6.80 -7.52
N THR A 91 -16.01 6.49 -7.63
CA THR A 91 -16.68 6.31 -8.93
C THR A 91 -16.60 7.57 -9.80
N VAL A 92 -16.82 8.74 -9.19
CA VAL A 92 -16.72 10.03 -9.89
C VAL A 92 -15.28 10.36 -10.24
N SER A 93 -14.34 10.01 -9.37
CA SER A 93 -12.92 10.32 -9.58
C SER A 93 -12.31 9.41 -10.66
N GLU A 94 -12.64 8.12 -10.66
CA GLU A 94 -12.16 7.14 -11.63
C GLU A 94 -12.70 7.39 -13.04
N SER A 95 -13.90 7.95 -13.19
CA SER A 95 -14.47 8.26 -14.51
C SER A 95 -13.79 9.45 -15.21
N ILE A 96 -12.97 10.23 -14.49
CA ILE A 96 -12.20 11.36 -15.04
C ILE A 96 -10.85 10.89 -15.60
N LEU A 97 -10.46 9.62 -15.38
CA LEU A 97 -9.21 9.08 -15.93
C LEU A 97 -9.21 9.11 -17.46
N ASP A 98 -8.10 9.56 -18.04
CA ASP A 98 -7.95 9.58 -19.49
C ASP A 98 -7.94 8.13 -20.05
N PRO A 99 -8.37 7.89 -21.31
CA PRO A 99 -8.46 6.54 -21.87
C PRO A 99 -7.15 5.74 -21.83
N GLU A 100 -5.99 6.41 -21.99
CA GLU A 100 -4.67 5.78 -21.89
C GLU A 100 -4.28 5.45 -20.44
N GLU A 101 -4.65 6.30 -19.48
CA GLU A 101 -4.47 6.04 -18.05
C GLU A 101 -5.33 4.85 -17.62
N LEU A 102 -6.58 4.84 -18.05
CA LEU A 102 -7.54 3.77 -17.76
C LEU A 102 -7.07 2.42 -18.30
N LYS A 103 -6.53 2.38 -19.52
CA LYS A 103 -5.90 1.18 -20.10
C LYS A 103 -4.68 0.73 -19.28
N THR A 104 -3.84 1.68 -18.85
CA THR A 104 -2.68 1.39 -18.00
C THR A 104 -3.10 0.82 -16.65
N CYS A 105 -4.15 1.38 -16.06
CA CYS A 105 -4.69 0.97 -14.77
C CYS A 105 -5.30 -0.42 -14.82
N ARG A 106 -6.05 -0.75 -15.87
CA ARG A 106 -6.50 -2.14 -16.11
C ARG A 106 -5.33 -3.14 -16.19
N LEU A 107 -4.20 -2.76 -16.80
CA LEU A 107 -3.01 -3.62 -16.87
C LEU A 107 -2.32 -3.80 -15.52
N ILE A 108 -2.28 -2.76 -14.68
CA ILE A 108 -1.73 -2.82 -13.32
C ILE A 108 -2.64 -3.70 -12.45
N HIS A 109 -3.94 -3.44 -12.52
CA HIS A 109 -4.99 -4.15 -11.79
C HIS A 109 -4.98 -5.65 -12.08
N ALA A 110 -4.94 -6.04 -13.35
CA ALA A 110 -4.86 -7.46 -13.74
C ALA A 110 -3.64 -8.20 -13.17
N LYS A 111 -2.53 -7.50 -12.90
CA LYS A 111 -1.30 -8.08 -12.33
C LYS A 111 -1.32 -8.14 -10.80
N PHE A 112 -2.15 -7.32 -10.16
CA PHE A 112 -2.20 -7.18 -8.71
C PHE A 112 -2.48 -8.51 -7.96
N PRO A 113 -3.52 -9.30 -8.30
CA PRO A 113 -3.77 -10.57 -7.62
C PRO A 113 -2.67 -11.62 -7.87
N LEU A 114 -1.95 -11.54 -9.00
CA LEU A 114 -0.96 -12.54 -9.40
C LEU A 114 0.39 -12.38 -8.72
N ALA A 115 0.76 -11.16 -8.32
CA ALA A 115 2.10 -10.89 -7.80
C ALA A 115 2.33 -11.41 -6.37
N ILE A 116 1.28 -11.79 -5.64
CA ILE A 116 1.34 -12.33 -4.27
C ILE A 116 1.40 -13.88 -4.26
N GLY A 117 1.00 -14.51 -5.38
CA GLY A 117 0.86 -15.96 -5.52
C GLY A 117 2.13 -16.72 -5.92
N ASN A 118 3.19 -16.03 -6.35
CA ASN A 118 4.47 -16.68 -6.66
C ASN A 118 5.25 -17.01 -5.38
N LYS A 119 4.69 -17.95 -4.61
CA LYS A 119 5.42 -18.78 -3.67
C LYS A 119 6.51 -19.49 -4.46
N ARG A 120 7.69 -18.87 -4.52
CA ARG A 120 8.94 -19.56 -4.86
C ARG A 120 9.02 -20.75 -3.91
N LYS A 121 8.73 -21.94 -4.44
CA LYS A 121 8.69 -23.23 -3.76
C LYS A 121 10.01 -23.41 -3.01
N LYS A 122 10.05 -23.07 -1.73
CA LYS A 122 11.27 -23.18 -0.91
C LYS A 122 11.44 -24.65 -0.59
N ARG A 123 12.33 -25.32 -1.32
CA ARG A 123 12.86 -26.64 -0.96
C ARG A 123 13.31 -26.59 0.51
N SER A 124 12.80 -27.52 1.31
CA SER A 124 13.16 -27.67 2.71
C SER A 124 14.67 -27.91 2.81
N SER A 125 15.35 -27.05 3.56
CA SER A 125 16.70 -27.35 4.05
C SER A 125 16.68 -27.21 5.56
N LYS A 126 16.78 -28.38 6.18
CA LYS A 126 16.92 -28.65 7.61
C LYS A 126 18.24 -28.01 8.07
N GLY A 127 18.20 -26.93 8.85
CA GLY A 127 19.42 -26.29 9.34
C GLY A 127 19.23 -25.05 10.24
N SER A 128 19.65 -25.19 11.50
CA SER A 128 19.94 -24.14 12.50
C SER A 128 18.81 -23.16 12.90
N LYS A 129 18.14 -23.46 14.02
CA LYS A 129 17.07 -22.67 14.65
C LYS A 129 17.45 -21.21 14.99
N LYS A 130 18.73 -20.88 15.26
CA LYS A 130 19.17 -19.52 15.64
C LYS A 130 19.41 -18.59 14.42
N SER A 131 19.65 -19.17 13.23
CA SER A 131 19.76 -18.42 11.96
C SER A 131 18.40 -18.09 11.32
N SER A 132 17.32 -18.70 11.82
CA SER A 132 16.00 -18.64 11.21
C SER A 132 15.30 -17.29 11.44
N THR A 133 15.44 -16.66 12.61
CA THR A 133 14.73 -15.42 12.95
C THR A 133 15.27 -14.21 12.18
N LYS A 134 16.60 -14.06 12.07
CA LYS A 134 17.21 -13.01 11.23
C LYS A 134 16.83 -13.15 9.76
N LYS A 135 16.79 -14.39 9.25
CA LYS A 135 16.32 -14.69 7.88
C LYS A 135 14.83 -14.37 7.70
N LYS A 136 13.99 -14.63 8.71
CA LYS A 136 12.57 -14.25 8.70
C LYS A 136 12.40 -12.73 8.68
N ALA A 137 13.14 -11.99 9.51
CA ALA A 137 13.09 -10.53 9.51
C ALA A 137 13.55 -9.93 8.16
N LEU A 138 14.61 -10.50 7.56
CA LEU A 138 15.05 -10.10 6.22
C LEU A 138 13.98 -10.39 5.15
N SER A 139 13.33 -11.55 5.22
CA SER A 139 12.21 -11.90 4.34
C SER A 139 11.08 -10.90 4.51
N CYS A 140 10.70 -10.60 5.76
CA CYS A 140 9.65 -9.66 6.09
C CYS A 140 9.91 -8.28 5.49
N ARG A 141 11.12 -7.73 5.66
CA ARG A 141 11.53 -6.47 5.02
C ARG A 141 11.43 -6.50 3.50
N THR A 142 11.78 -7.63 2.89
CA THR A 142 11.72 -7.79 1.43
C THR A 142 10.26 -7.80 0.96
N ASP A 143 9.40 -8.51 1.68
CA ASP A 143 7.98 -8.59 1.38
C ASP A 143 7.31 -7.23 1.56
N THR A 144 7.59 -6.50 2.65
CA THR A 144 7.09 -5.13 2.86
C THR A 144 7.52 -4.18 1.76
N LYS A 145 8.77 -4.26 1.28
CA LYS A 145 9.22 -3.45 0.13
C LYS A 145 8.44 -3.77 -1.14
N LEU A 146 8.14 -5.05 -1.38
CA LEU A 146 7.33 -5.46 -2.52
C LEU A 146 5.91 -4.91 -2.40
N TRP A 147 5.29 -5.02 -1.23
CA TRP A 147 3.97 -4.43 -0.97
C TRP A 147 3.95 -2.92 -1.17
N HIS A 148 4.95 -2.20 -0.67
CA HIS A 148 5.06 -0.75 -0.91
C HIS A 148 5.11 -0.42 -2.40
N LYS A 149 5.88 -1.19 -3.19
CA LYS A 149 5.95 -0.99 -4.63
C LYS A 149 4.59 -1.23 -5.28
N GLN A 150 3.93 -2.34 -4.94
CA GLN A 150 2.62 -2.70 -5.50
C GLN A 150 1.56 -1.65 -5.17
N CYS A 151 1.44 -1.25 -3.91
CA CYS A 151 0.44 -0.25 -3.52
C CYS A 151 0.78 1.12 -4.11
N SER A 152 2.07 1.45 -4.32
CA SER A 152 2.47 2.66 -5.02
C SER A 152 2.15 2.65 -6.52
N ASP A 153 2.11 1.47 -7.15
CA ASP A 153 1.69 1.33 -8.54
C ASP A 153 0.17 1.44 -8.66
N LEU A 154 -0.59 0.83 -7.73
CA LEU A 154 -2.04 1.00 -7.65
C LEU A 154 -2.46 2.43 -7.27
N ALA A 155 -1.67 3.13 -6.45
CA ALA A 155 -1.98 4.50 -6.06
C ALA A 155 -2.14 5.43 -7.27
N LYS A 156 -1.36 5.20 -8.34
CA LYS A 156 -1.45 5.97 -9.60
C LYS A 156 -2.81 5.83 -10.29
N CYS A 157 -3.56 4.78 -9.96
CA CYS A 157 -4.86 4.46 -10.54
C CYS A 157 -6.03 4.84 -9.64
N CYS A 158 -5.75 5.27 -8.41
CA CYS A 158 -6.77 5.80 -7.51
C CYS A 158 -6.57 7.32 -7.39
N PRO A 159 -7.37 8.13 -8.08
CA PRO A 159 -7.19 9.59 -8.11
C PRO A 159 -7.30 10.23 -6.72
N LEU A 160 -8.08 9.64 -5.82
CA LEU A 160 -8.19 10.07 -4.41
C LEU A 160 -6.84 10.11 -3.67
N THR A 161 -5.82 9.39 -4.17
CA THR A 161 -4.51 9.35 -3.52
C THR A 161 -3.78 10.69 -3.59
N GLU A 162 -4.01 11.50 -4.63
CA GLU A 162 -3.38 12.81 -4.76
C GLU A 162 -3.89 13.78 -3.68
N ASP A 163 -5.20 13.88 -3.51
CA ASP A 163 -5.82 14.69 -2.46
C ASP A 163 -5.42 14.21 -1.07
N CYS A 164 -5.32 12.89 -0.92
CA CYS A 164 -4.91 12.28 0.34
C CYS A 164 -3.43 12.47 0.69
N LYS A 165 -2.56 12.96 -0.21
CA LYS A 165 -1.15 13.25 0.14
C LYS A 165 -0.99 14.26 1.25
N VAL A 166 -1.93 15.20 1.37
CA VAL A 166 -1.91 16.23 2.42
C VAL A 166 -2.02 15.58 3.81
N SER A 167 -2.79 14.49 3.93
CA SER A 167 -3.06 13.82 5.22
C SER A 167 -1.82 13.22 5.89
N PHE A 168 -0.75 12.96 5.14
CA PHE A 168 0.49 12.35 5.65
C PHE A 168 1.75 13.15 5.30
N LYS A 169 1.61 14.42 4.89
CA LYS A 169 2.73 15.29 4.52
C LYS A 169 3.74 15.45 5.65
N GLU A 170 3.27 15.69 6.87
CA GLU A 170 4.12 15.83 8.05
C GLU A 170 4.90 14.54 8.36
N VAL A 171 4.23 13.38 8.28
CA VAL A 171 4.87 12.08 8.47
C VAL A 171 5.95 11.83 7.42
N MET A 172 5.74 12.27 6.18
CA MET A 172 6.75 12.19 5.12
C MET A 172 8.00 13.04 5.43
N GLU A 173 7.82 14.21 6.01
CA GLU A 173 8.93 15.06 6.46
C GLU A 173 9.69 14.40 7.62
N GLN A 174 8.97 13.84 8.60
CA GLN A 174 9.58 13.06 9.69
C GLN A 174 10.39 11.88 9.16
N ILE A 175 9.86 11.12 8.19
CA ILE A 175 10.58 10.02 7.51
C ILE A 175 11.86 10.54 6.86
N HIS A 176 11.80 11.69 6.18
CA HIS A 176 12.97 12.28 5.54
C HIS A 176 14.05 12.64 6.57
N ASN A 177 13.66 13.29 7.67
CA ASN A 177 14.57 13.70 8.73
C ASN A 177 15.21 12.50 9.45
N GLU A 178 14.44 11.47 9.77
CA GLU A 178 14.99 10.24 10.37
C GLU A 178 15.93 9.49 9.43
N ARG A 179 15.71 9.55 8.10
CA ARG A 179 16.66 9.01 7.11
C ARG A 179 17.97 9.79 7.07
N LEU A 180 17.93 11.11 7.26
CA LEU A 180 19.14 11.93 7.38
C LEU A 180 19.93 11.55 8.64
N LYS A 181 19.27 11.50 9.79
CA LYS A 181 19.89 11.06 11.05
C LYS A 181 20.51 9.68 10.94
N LEU A 182 19.82 8.73 10.29
CA LEU A 182 20.37 7.39 10.07
C LEU A 182 21.63 7.42 9.20
N ARG A 183 21.66 8.23 8.14
CA ARG A 183 22.84 8.36 7.27
C ARG A 183 24.01 8.98 8.02
N GLU A 184 23.79 10.07 8.74
CA GLU A 184 24.81 10.71 9.57
C GLU A 184 25.38 9.72 10.59
N LEU A 185 24.52 8.97 11.28
CA LEU A 185 24.96 7.97 12.25
C LEU A 185 25.76 6.83 11.60
N ILE A 186 25.44 6.45 10.36
CA ILE A 186 26.25 5.48 9.61
C ILE A 186 27.66 6.03 9.39
N THR A 187 27.79 7.28 8.94
CA THR A 187 29.11 7.91 8.69
C THR A 187 29.95 8.09 9.96
N HIS A 188 29.33 8.30 11.13
CA HIS A 188 30.05 8.54 12.40
C HIS A 188 30.38 7.25 13.18
N CYS A 189 29.73 6.12 12.86
CA CYS A 189 29.86 4.86 13.58
C CYS A 189 30.34 3.71 12.68
N ASP A 190 30.86 4.02 11.49
CA ASP A 190 31.58 3.09 10.60
C ASP A 190 33.06 3.47 10.61
#